data_AF-A0A8J3T770-F1
#
_entry.id   AF-A0A8J3T770-F1
#
_cell.length_a   1.000
_cell.length_b   1.000
_cell.length_c   1.000
_cell.angle_alpha   90.00
_cell.angle_beta   90.00
_cell.angle_gamma   90.00
#
_symmetry.space_group_name_H-M   'P 1'
#
loop_
_entity.id
_entity.type
_entity.pdbx_description
1 polymer ?
#
loop_
_entity_poly.entity_id
_entity_poly.type
_entity_poly.pdbx_seq_one_letter_code
_entity_poly.pdbx_strand_id
1 'polypeptide(L)'
;MPPTPSFWNRAGSLALITVTACGSGLVTLTPAQAASHAPAHPLAAVTPTPTPSPSATPSPSPDSSGEPESADTMAAFAAAPITRSQMIARARTWNPGTSKRVPYSQTKTRGGYRTDCSGYVSMALGLGKPGPITVGLAKSTYTRSIRIADLRRGDLLIDAIGSNTTRHVVIFDRWANAKHTSYWAYEQRGGYGTDYRTRSYGLSSGSEYKPYRALNIREDAPVPPPTITRAQVIARAKTWNPATAQRVPYSQTKTRGGYRTDGSGYVSMALGLGKPGPITVDLAKPAYTKPISMSQLLQGDLVIDPVGVNTARMVVVFDRWTDAKHTAYWAYQQRAGYGTDYRIVTHGLKAGTQFRAYRPNRIR
;
A
#
# COMPACT_ATOMS: atom_id res chain seq x y z
N MET A 1 -24.35 -30.16 53.12
CA MET A 1 -24.45 -31.17 52.04
C MET A 1 -25.87 -31.12 51.45
N PRO A 2 -26.04 -31.44 50.16
CA PRO A 2 -26.81 -30.72 49.13
C PRO A 2 -28.32 -31.11 49.10
N PRO A 3 -29.21 -30.65 48.18
CA PRO A 3 -28.93 -30.04 46.87
C PRO A 3 -29.81 -28.86 46.39
N THR A 4 -29.34 -28.19 45.34
CA THR A 4 -30.15 -27.46 44.33
C THR A 4 -31.10 -28.41 43.58
N PRO A 5 -32.25 -27.91 43.10
CA PRO A 5 -32.38 -27.87 41.64
C PRO A 5 -33.07 -26.61 41.09
N SER A 6 -33.01 -26.56 39.77
CA SER A 6 -33.20 -25.46 38.83
C SER A 6 -34.54 -25.47 38.09
N PHE A 7 -34.83 -24.36 37.41
CA PHE A 7 -35.73 -24.14 36.26
C PHE A 7 -37.25 -24.30 36.45
N TRP A 8 -38.01 -23.21 36.22
CA TRP A 8 -39.27 -23.23 35.44
C TRP A 8 -39.43 -21.96 34.61
N ASN A 9 -39.72 -22.17 33.33
CA ASN A 9 -40.25 -21.21 32.37
C ASN A 9 -41.68 -20.79 32.75
N ARG A 10 -42.06 -19.55 32.44
CA ARG A 10 -43.47 -19.21 32.15
C ARG A 10 -43.56 -18.34 30.90
N ALA A 11 -44.50 -18.75 30.05
CA ALA A 11 -44.90 -18.17 28.79
C ALA A 11 -45.99 -17.11 28.95
N GLY A 12 -46.20 -16.33 27.88
CA GLY A 12 -47.54 -15.87 27.46
C GLY A 12 -47.78 -14.37 27.48
N SER A 13 -47.79 -13.74 26.30
CA SER A 13 -49.03 -13.23 25.69
C SER A 13 -48.80 -12.67 24.29
N LEU A 14 -49.54 -13.23 23.33
CA LEU A 14 -49.76 -12.72 21.97
C LEU A 14 -50.66 -11.48 22.01
N ALA A 15 -50.43 -10.53 21.09
CA ALA A 15 -51.45 -9.61 20.61
C ALA A 15 -51.44 -9.62 19.08
N LEU A 16 -52.57 -10.06 18.53
CA LEU A 16 -52.92 -10.16 17.12
C LEU A 16 -53.71 -8.90 16.73
N ILE A 17 -53.29 -8.16 15.71
CA ILE A 17 -54.14 -7.17 15.05
C ILE A 17 -54.13 -7.49 13.55
N THR A 18 -55.27 -7.94 13.06
CA THR A 18 -55.65 -8.10 11.66
C THR A 18 -56.31 -6.82 11.16
N VAL A 19 -55.86 -6.31 10.01
CA VAL A 19 -56.67 -5.45 9.13
C VAL A 19 -56.47 -5.94 7.69
N THR A 20 -57.60 -6.15 7.01
CA THR A 20 -57.74 -6.79 5.69
C THR A 20 -57.69 -5.79 4.53
N ALA A 21 -57.03 -6.25 3.46
CA ALA A 21 -56.97 -5.93 2.03
C ALA A 21 -57.86 -4.85 1.36
N CYS A 22 -57.29 -4.19 0.32
CA CYS A 22 -57.62 -4.41 -1.11
C CYS A 22 -56.82 -3.44 -2.03
N GLY A 23 -56.39 -3.90 -3.22
CA GLY A 23 -55.99 -3.00 -4.32
C GLY A 23 -54.86 -3.48 -5.21
N SER A 24 -55.22 -4.12 -6.31
CA SER A 24 -54.41 -4.75 -7.37
C SER A 24 -53.55 -3.80 -8.21
N GLY A 25 -52.45 -4.31 -8.79
CA GLY A 25 -51.68 -3.65 -9.83
C GLY A 25 -50.52 -4.50 -10.36
N LEU A 26 -50.83 -5.47 -11.23
CA LEU A 26 -49.86 -6.22 -12.04
C LEU A 26 -49.35 -5.34 -13.19
N VAL A 27 -48.03 -5.22 -13.35
CA VAL A 27 -47.40 -4.85 -14.63
C VAL A 27 -46.29 -5.87 -14.90
N THR A 28 -46.52 -6.73 -15.87
CA THR A 28 -45.52 -7.62 -16.46
C THR A 28 -44.74 -6.85 -17.52
N LEU A 29 -43.42 -6.74 -17.38
CA LEU A 29 -42.55 -6.34 -18.48
C LEU A 29 -41.93 -7.61 -19.08
N THR A 30 -42.26 -7.85 -20.34
CA THR A 30 -41.76 -8.91 -21.21
C THR A 30 -40.26 -8.73 -21.53
N PRO A 31 -39.52 -9.82 -21.75
CA PRO A 31 -38.13 -9.75 -22.20
C PRO A 31 -38.06 -9.41 -23.70
N ALA A 32 -37.29 -8.38 -24.06
CA ALA A 32 -36.99 -8.07 -25.45
C ALA A 32 -35.98 -9.08 -26.01
N GLN A 33 -36.41 -9.75 -27.06
CA GLN A 33 -35.75 -10.83 -27.78
C GLN A 33 -34.63 -10.29 -28.69
N ALA A 34 -33.52 -11.02 -28.73
CA ALA A 34 -32.41 -10.77 -29.64
C ALA A 34 -32.84 -11.00 -31.09
N ALA A 35 -32.58 -10.03 -31.96
CA ALA A 35 -32.69 -10.18 -33.41
C ALA A 35 -31.29 -10.10 -34.04
N SER A 36 -30.84 -11.25 -34.52
CA SER A 36 -29.76 -11.43 -35.49
C SER A 36 -30.14 -10.83 -36.84
N HIS A 37 -29.40 -9.86 -37.37
CA HIS A 37 -29.43 -9.50 -38.79
C HIS A 37 -28.02 -9.11 -39.25
N ALA A 38 -27.39 -10.01 -39.99
CA ALA A 38 -26.33 -9.68 -40.94
C ALA A 38 -26.98 -9.11 -42.22
N PRO A 39 -26.25 -8.27 -42.96
CA PRO A 39 -26.33 -8.31 -44.41
C PRO A 39 -24.98 -8.72 -45.01
N ALA A 40 -25.07 -9.64 -45.96
CA ALA A 40 -23.98 -10.07 -46.82
C ALA A 40 -23.93 -9.23 -48.11
N HIS A 41 -22.72 -9.21 -48.69
CA HIS A 41 -22.33 -8.92 -50.09
C HIS A 41 -22.01 -7.47 -50.51
N PRO A 42 -21.12 -7.25 -51.52
CA PRO A 42 -20.17 -8.18 -52.18
C PRO A 42 -18.71 -7.67 -52.26
N LEU A 43 -17.83 -8.60 -52.64
CA LEU A 43 -16.48 -8.35 -53.15
C LEU A 43 -16.52 -7.41 -54.37
N ALA A 44 -15.61 -6.44 -54.42
CA ALA A 44 -15.12 -5.88 -55.67
C ALA A 44 -13.59 -5.87 -55.63
N ALA A 45 -13.01 -6.70 -56.50
CA ALA A 45 -11.58 -6.79 -56.77
C ALA A 45 -11.16 -5.63 -57.68
N VAL A 46 -10.08 -4.93 -57.30
CA VAL A 46 -9.26 -4.16 -58.25
C VAL A 46 -7.79 -4.28 -57.82
N THR A 47 -6.98 -4.84 -58.71
CA THR A 47 -5.50 -4.77 -58.72
C THR A 47 -5.07 -4.36 -60.14
N PRO A 48 -3.77 -4.15 -60.44
CA PRO A 48 -3.05 -2.89 -60.20
C PRO A 48 -2.30 -2.41 -61.47
N THR A 49 -1.62 -1.26 -61.45
CA THR A 49 -0.49 -0.96 -62.37
C THR A 49 0.32 0.29 -61.90
N PRO A 50 1.58 0.50 -62.34
CA PRO A 50 2.73 0.71 -61.43
C PRO A 50 3.60 1.94 -61.77
N THR A 51 4.80 2.00 -61.14
CA THR A 51 6.10 2.58 -61.63
C THR A 51 6.53 3.91 -60.96
N PRO A 52 7.85 4.21 -60.79
CA PRO A 52 8.92 3.45 -60.13
C PRO A 52 9.68 4.30 -59.06
N SER A 53 10.57 3.70 -58.27
CA SER A 53 11.77 4.42 -57.76
C SER A 53 12.92 3.47 -57.44
N PRO A 54 14.18 3.92 -57.60
CA PRO A 54 15.30 3.06 -57.95
C PRO A 54 16.03 2.47 -56.74
N SER A 55 16.60 1.29 -56.99
CA SER A 55 17.62 0.62 -56.19
C SER A 55 18.89 1.46 -56.03
N ALA A 56 19.46 1.45 -54.83
CA ALA A 56 20.90 1.57 -54.63
C ALA A 56 21.30 0.88 -53.33
N THR A 57 21.95 -0.28 -53.46
CA THR A 57 22.93 -0.80 -52.49
C THR A 57 24.32 -0.55 -53.09
N PRO A 58 25.38 -0.48 -52.28
CA PRO A 58 26.37 -1.54 -52.46
C PRO A 58 26.93 -2.12 -51.14
N SER A 59 27.03 -3.46 -51.21
CA SER A 59 27.97 -4.46 -50.68
C SER A 59 29.20 -4.14 -49.78
N PRO A 60 29.81 -5.20 -49.18
CA PRO A 60 30.63 -5.16 -47.95
C PRO A 60 32.13 -5.55 -48.10
N SER A 61 32.86 -5.53 -46.97
CA SER A 61 34.07 -6.32 -46.55
C SER A 61 35.44 -5.59 -46.51
N PRO A 62 36.52 -6.09 -45.82
CA PRO A 62 36.65 -7.02 -44.66
C PRO A 62 37.71 -6.62 -43.58
N ASP A 63 37.76 -7.44 -42.50
CA ASP A 63 38.87 -7.82 -41.59
C ASP A 63 39.65 -6.82 -40.72
N SER A 64 39.66 -7.07 -39.39
CA SER A 64 40.82 -7.70 -38.73
C SER A 64 40.56 -8.07 -37.26
N SER A 65 41.12 -9.22 -36.88
CA SER A 65 41.02 -10.03 -35.65
C SER A 65 41.75 -9.49 -34.40
N GLY A 66 41.24 -9.86 -33.21
CA GLY A 66 42.01 -9.84 -31.95
C GLY A 66 41.15 -9.79 -30.68
N GLU A 67 41.10 -10.89 -29.92
CA GLU A 67 40.64 -10.95 -28.51
C GLU A 67 41.70 -11.78 -27.74
N PRO A 68 41.96 -11.51 -26.44
CA PRO A 68 41.12 -12.13 -25.42
C PRO A 68 40.69 -11.20 -24.27
N GLU A 69 39.43 -11.40 -23.87
CA GLU A 69 38.86 -11.27 -22.53
C GLU A 69 39.68 -10.55 -21.45
N SER A 70 39.18 -9.41 -20.99
CA SER A 70 39.34 -8.96 -19.60
C SER A 70 38.18 -8.05 -19.19
N ALA A 71 37.12 -8.69 -18.69
CA ALA A 71 36.27 -8.20 -17.60
C ALA A 71 35.50 -6.86 -17.73
N ASP A 72 34.99 -6.49 -18.92
CA ASP A 72 34.06 -5.34 -19.00
C ASP A 72 32.76 -5.56 -19.82
N THR A 73 32.52 -6.78 -20.31
CA THR A 73 31.35 -7.08 -21.16
C THR A 73 30.20 -7.77 -20.41
N MET A 74 29.90 -7.30 -19.20
CA MET A 74 28.63 -7.60 -18.49
C MET A 74 27.86 -6.34 -18.05
N ALA A 75 28.32 -5.15 -18.45
CA ALA A 75 27.61 -3.89 -18.23
C ALA A 75 26.62 -3.57 -19.36
N ALA A 76 25.69 -4.50 -19.64
CA ALA A 76 24.50 -4.16 -20.41
C ALA A 76 23.59 -3.24 -19.56
N PHE A 77 23.76 -1.91 -19.67
CA PHE A 77 22.79 -0.86 -19.33
C PHE A 77 21.81 -1.21 -18.18
N ALA A 78 22.32 -1.48 -16.98
CA ALA A 78 21.47 -1.50 -15.81
C ALA A 78 21.01 -0.05 -15.55
N ALA A 79 19.81 0.30 -16.04
CA ALA A 79 19.21 1.59 -15.77
C ALA A 79 19.30 1.89 -14.27
N ALA A 80 19.65 3.12 -13.92
CA ALA A 80 19.84 3.51 -12.52
C ALA A 80 18.62 3.09 -11.68
N PRO A 81 18.83 2.62 -10.43
CA PRO A 81 17.72 2.26 -9.57
C PRO A 81 16.71 3.40 -9.42
N ILE A 82 15.42 3.07 -9.50
CA ILE A 82 14.32 4.03 -9.37
C ILE A 82 13.32 3.54 -8.35
N THR A 83 12.80 4.40 -7.48
CA THR A 83 11.76 4.01 -6.53
C THR A 83 10.37 3.93 -7.19
N ARG A 84 9.44 3.20 -6.57
CA ARG A 84 8.04 3.12 -7.04
C ARG A 84 7.40 4.52 -7.15
N SER A 85 7.58 5.39 -6.15
CA SER A 85 7.04 6.76 -6.20
C SER A 85 7.66 7.60 -7.32
N GLN A 86 8.97 7.48 -7.56
CA GLN A 86 9.65 8.16 -8.66
C GLN A 86 9.12 7.69 -10.01
N MET A 87 8.94 6.38 -10.21
CA MET A 87 8.36 5.83 -11.43
C MET A 87 6.96 6.39 -11.71
N ILE A 88 6.09 6.43 -10.69
CA ILE A 88 4.74 6.97 -10.86
C ILE A 88 4.74 8.50 -11.06
N ALA A 89 5.64 9.22 -10.40
CA ALA A 89 5.82 10.65 -10.65
C ALA A 89 6.19 10.91 -12.12
N ARG A 90 7.09 10.10 -12.68
CA ARG A 90 7.46 10.14 -14.11
C ARG A 90 6.29 9.79 -15.02
N ALA A 91 5.54 8.73 -14.71
CA ALA A 91 4.33 8.35 -15.47
C ALA A 91 3.34 9.53 -15.59
N ARG A 92 3.16 10.31 -14.51
CA ARG A 92 2.27 11.48 -14.51
C ARG A 92 2.72 12.65 -15.40
N THR A 93 4.00 12.74 -15.76
CA THR A 93 4.52 13.86 -16.59
C THR A 93 3.97 13.89 -18.03
N TRP A 94 3.34 12.81 -18.45
CA TRP A 94 2.64 12.73 -19.75
C TRP A 94 1.15 13.07 -19.64
N ASN A 95 0.74 13.69 -18.53
CA ASN A 95 -0.59 14.23 -18.25
C ASN A 95 -1.73 13.24 -18.54
N PRO A 96 -1.67 12.02 -17.97
CA PRO A 96 -2.63 10.95 -18.25
C PRO A 96 -4.07 11.41 -18.01
N GLY A 97 -4.96 11.13 -18.96
CA GLY A 97 -6.38 11.43 -18.80
C GLY A 97 -6.78 12.89 -19.01
N THR A 98 -5.86 13.78 -19.38
CA THR A 98 -6.15 15.23 -19.57
C THR A 98 -6.17 15.63 -21.05
N SER A 99 -6.55 16.88 -21.36
CA SER A 99 -6.41 17.45 -22.71
C SER A 99 -4.95 17.67 -23.13
N LYS A 100 -4.01 17.72 -22.17
CA LYS A 100 -2.56 17.88 -22.41
C LYS A 100 -1.82 16.53 -22.48
N ARG A 101 -2.55 15.42 -22.60
CA ARG A 101 -1.97 14.07 -22.67
C ARG A 101 -1.06 13.95 -23.90
N VAL A 102 0.01 13.17 -23.78
CA VAL A 102 0.83 12.83 -24.96
C VAL A 102 0.03 11.91 -25.87
N PRO A 103 -0.12 12.22 -27.17
CA PRO A 103 -0.79 11.35 -28.14
C PRO A 103 0.01 10.07 -28.42
N TYR A 104 -0.71 8.99 -28.71
CA TYR A 104 -0.09 7.73 -29.09
C TYR A 104 0.52 7.82 -30.50
N SER A 105 1.73 7.31 -30.66
CA SER A 105 2.33 7.08 -31.98
C SER A 105 3.47 6.08 -31.89
N GLN A 106 3.51 5.16 -32.86
CA GLN A 106 4.58 4.18 -33.05
C GLN A 106 5.86 4.80 -33.63
N THR A 107 5.80 6.02 -34.17
CA THR A 107 6.89 6.66 -34.90
C THR A 107 7.40 7.94 -34.25
N LYS A 108 6.60 8.57 -33.38
CA LYS A 108 6.99 9.81 -32.69
C LYS A 108 7.68 9.53 -31.36
N THR A 109 8.44 10.53 -30.91
CA THR A 109 9.12 10.51 -29.62
C THR A 109 8.80 11.77 -28.80
N ARG A 110 8.95 11.67 -27.47
CA ARG A 110 8.90 12.79 -26.54
C ARG A 110 10.03 12.65 -25.52
N GLY A 111 10.91 13.64 -25.45
CA GLY A 111 12.10 13.57 -24.59
C GLY A 111 13.05 12.42 -24.96
N GLY A 112 12.98 11.93 -26.20
CA GLY A 112 13.74 10.79 -26.73
C GLY A 112 13.14 9.41 -26.47
N TYR A 113 11.99 9.30 -25.80
CA TYR A 113 11.25 8.03 -25.67
C TYR A 113 10.14 7.94 -26.71
N ARG A 114 9.87 6.74 -27.24
CA ARG A 114 8.74 6.52 -28.16
C ARG A 114 7.42 6.82 -27.45
N THR A 115 6.46 7.40 -28.16
CA THR A 115 5.11 7.68 -27.64
C THR A 115 4.16 6.49 -27.82
N ASP A 116 4.66 5.27 -27.64
CA ASP A 116 3.91 4.01 -27.66
C ASP A 116 3.83 3.39 -26.25
N CYS A 117 3.16 2.24 -26.11
CA CYS A 117 2.96 1.54 -24.83
C CYS A 117 4.29 1.26 -24.10
N SER A 118 5.26 0.65 -24.78
CA SER A 118 6.56 0.28 -24.23
C SER A 118 7.50 1.48 -24.02
N GLY A 119 7.42 2.49 -24.87
CA GLY A 119 8.17 3.74 -24.75
C GLY A 119 7.71 4.57 -23.55
N TYR A 120 6.41 4.58 -23.26
CA TYR A 120 5.87 5.20 -22.06
C TYR A 120 6.34 4.50 -20.78
N VAL A 121 6.37 3.16 -20.75
CA VAL A 121 6.91 2.41 -19.61
C VAL A 121 8.42 2.63 -19.46
N SER A 122 9.16 2.65 -20.57
CA SER A 122 10.60 2.96 -20.58
C SER A 122 10.86 4.36 -20.02
N MET A 123 10.03 5.34 -20.39
CA MET A 123 10.06 6.68 -19.82
C MET A 123 9.76 6.65 -18.32
N ALA A 124 8.69 5.98 -17.88
CA ALA A 124 8.33 5.90 -16.46
C ALA A 124 9.42 5.24 -15.61
N LEU A 125 10.06 4.18 -16.11
CA LEU A 125 11.16 3.47 -15.45
C LEU A 125 12.52 4.18 -15.54
N GLY A 126 12.64 5.22 -16.35
CA GLY A 126 13.91 5.91 -16.58
C GLY A 126 14.95 5.05 -17.29
N LEU A 127 14.52 4.13 -18.16
CA LEU A 127 15.42 3.30 -18.95
C LEU A 127 16.20 4.14 -19.98
N GLY A 128 17.28 3.57 -20.53
CA GLY A 128 17.99 4.17 -21.67
C GLY A 128 17.04 4.44 -22.84
N LYS A 129 17.24 5.55 -23.55
CA LYS A 129 16.40 5.97 -24.67
C LYS A 129 16.82 5.24 -25.96
N PRO A 130 15.89 4.86 -26.86
CA PRO A 130 14.44 5.07 -26.78
C PRO A 130 13.70 4.02 -25.91
N GLY A 131 14.43 3.05 -25.35
CA GLY A 131 13.92 1.95 -24.54
C GLY A 131 13.56 0.70 -25.36
N PRO A 132 13.43 -0.47 -24.72
CA PRO A 132 13.03 -1.69 -25.41
C PRO A 132 11.59 -1.60 -25.94
N ILE A 133 11.27 -2.37 -26.98
CA ILE A 133 9.88 -2.66 -27.38
C ILE A 133 9.23 -3.63 -26.37
N THR A 134 7.91 -3.82 -26.44
CA THR A 134 7.14 -4.64 -25.48
C THR A 134 7.71 -6.04 -25.24
N VAL A 135 8.16 -6.74 -26.29
CA VAL A 135 8.80 -8.07 -26.15
C VAL A 135 10.15 -7.97 -25.43
N GLY A 136 10.95 -6.96 -25.76
CA GLY A 136 12.22 -6.72 -25.11
C GLY A 136 12.04 -6.42 -23.62
N LEU A 137 11.01 -5.64 -23.27
CA LEU A 137 10.69 -5.29 -21.89
C LEU A 137 10.33 -6.52 -21.04
N ALA A 138 9.73 -7.55 -21.64
CA ALA A 138 9.40 -8.81 -20.97
C ALA A 138 10.62 -9.75 -20.75
N LYS A 139 11.78 -9.45 -21.33
CA LYS A 139 12.99 -10.26 -21.15
C LYS A 139 13.61 -10.02 -19.76
N SER A 140 14.33 -11.04 -19.29
CA SER A 140 15.07 -11.05 -18.02
C SER A 140 16.11 -9.93 -17.88
N THR A 141 16.46 -9.24 -18.96
CA THR A 141 17.30 -8.04 -18.93
C THR A 141 16.62 -6.87 -18.21
N TYR A 142 15.30 -6.72 -18.34
CA TYR A 142 14.58 -5.55 -17.81
C TYR A 142 13.59 -5.90 -16.72
N THR A 143 12.97 -7.09 -16.78
CA THR A 143 11.93 -7.47 -15.86
C THR A 143 12.05 -8.93 -15.43
N ARG A 144 11.38 -9.28 -14.33
CA ARG A 144 11.17 -10.65 -13.88
C ARG A 144 9.68 -10.91 -13.71
N SER A 145 9.25 -12.14 -13.97
CA SER A 145 7.87 -12.57 -13.71
C SER A 145 7.56 -12.52 -12.20
N ILE A 146 6.30 -12.25 -11.86
CA ILE A 146 5.75 -12.28 -10.50
C ILE A 146 4.40 -12.98 -10.51
N ARG A 147 3.81 -13.25 -9.34
CA ARG A 147 2.40 -13.69 -9.28
C ARG A 147 1.49 -12.47 -9.30
N ILE A 148 0.26 -12.62 -9.80
CA ILE A 148 -0.74 -11.54 -9.79
C ILE A 148 -1.03 -11.04 -8.36
N ALA A 149 -1.03 -11.96 -7.38
CA ALA A 149 -1.21 -11.64 -5.96
C ALA A 149 -0.07 -10.81 -5.37
N ASP A 150 1.11 -10.81 -6.01
CA ASP A 150 2.28 -10.06 -5.56
C ASP A 150 2.38 -8.67 -6.21
N LEU A 151 1.36 -8.25 -7.00
CA LEU A 151 1.33 -6.94 -7.65
C LEU A 151 1.44 -5.81 -6.63
N ARG A 152 2.33 -4.87 -6.95
CA ARG A 152 2.59 -3.65 -6.19
C ARG A 152 2.68 -2.48 -7.16
N ARG A 153 2.42 -1.28 -6.67
CA ARG A 153 2.46 -0.02 -7.44
C ARG A 153 3.73 0.10 -8.28
N GLY A 154 3.61 0.23 -9.59
CA GLY A 154 4.73 0.30 -10.53
C GLY A 154 5.09 -1.04 -11.20
N ASP A 155 4.50 -2.15 -10.76
CA ASP A 155 4.63 -3.42 -11.49
C ASP A 155 3.88 -3.34 -12.83
N LEU A 156 4.25 -4.20 -13.77
CA LEU A 156 3.80 -4.16 -15.15
C LEU A 156 2.89 -5.35 -15.46
N LEU A 157 1.87 -5.13 -16.28
CA LEU A 157 1.14 -6.21 -16.96
C LEU A 157 1.51 -6.12 -18.43
N ILE A 158 2.21 -7.13 -18.94
CA ILE A 158 2.77 -7.14 -20.29
C ILE A 158 2.10 -8.25 -21.09
N ASP A 159 1.49 -7.87 -22.21
CA ASP A 159 1.17 -8.77 -23.31
C ASP A 159 2.27 -8.66 -24.37
N ALA A 160 3.08 -9.71 -24.46
CA ALA A 160 4.20 -9.81 -25.40
C ALA A 160 3.84 -10.60 -26.67
N ILE A 161 2.61 -11.07 -26.82
CA ILE A 161 2.18 -11.93 -27.93
C ILE A 161 1.59 -11.07 -29.07
N GLY A 162 1.84 -11.45 -30.32
CA GLY A 162 1.31 -10.75 -31.50
C GLY A 162 2.26 -9.74 -32.16
N SER A 163 1.71 -8.68 -32.74
CA SER A 163 2.45 -7.67 -33.53
C SER A 163 2.73 -6.39 -32.73
N ASN A 164 3.37 -5.40 -33.35
CA ASN A 164 3.55 -4.07 -32.76
C ASN A 164 2.23 -3.31 -32.53
N THR A 165 1.11 -3.74 -33.13
CA THR A 165 -0.21 -3.12 -32.94
C THR A 165 -1.12 -3.88 -31.97
N THR A 166 -0.81 -5.14 -31.66
CA THR A 166 -1.63 -5.96 -30.74
C THR A 166 -1.01 -6.10 -29.35
N ARG A 167 0.33 -6.12 -29.26
CA ARG A 167 1.05 -6.15 -27.97
C ARG A 167 0.81 -4.89 -27.16
N HIS A 168 0.76 -5.03 -25.83
CA HIS A 168 0.55 -3.89 -24.95
C HIS A 168 1.20 -4.06 -23.58
N VAL A 169 1.39 -2.94 -22.89
CA VAL A 169 1.85 -2.94 -21.51
C VAL A 169 1.17 -1.81 -20.73
N VAL A 170 0.82 -2.12 -19.48
CA VAL A 170 0.29 -1.14 -18.52
C VAL A 170 1.07 -1.16 -17.22
N ILE A 171 1.09 -0.03 -16.52
CA ILE A 171 1.69 0.13 -15.19
C ILE A 171 0.57 0.03 -14.14
N PHE A 172 0.64 -0.97 -13.27
CA PHE A 172 -0.27 -1.12 -12.14
C PHE A 172 -0.04 0.00 -11.09
N ASP A 173 -1.09 0.71 -10.66
CA ASP A 173 -1.01 1.68 -9.54
C ASP A 173 -1.50 1.03 -8.23
N ARG A 174 -2.77 0.61 -8.20
CA ARG A 174 -3.44 0.03 -7.03
C ARG A 174 -4.68 -0.76 -7.43
N TRP A 175 -5.08 -1.70 -6.59
CA TRP A 175 -6.39 -2.34 -6.72
C TRP A 175 -7.52 -1.30 -6.63
N ALA A 176 -8.54 -1.46 -7.46
CA ALA A 176 -9.71 -0.60 -7.50
C ALA A 176 -10.80 -1.05 -6.50
N ASN A 177 -10.72 -2.29 -6.02
CA ASN A 177 -11.64 -2.86 -5.04
C ASN A 177 -10.97 -3.97 -4.22
N ALA A 178 -11.53 -4.28 -3.04
CA ALA A 178 -10.99 -5.29 -2.13
C ALA A 178 -11.03 -6.73 -2.67
N LYS A 179 -11.90 -7.01 -3.65
CA LYS A 179 -11.98 -8.32 -4.32
C LYS A 179 -10.91 -8.50 -5.42
N HIS A 180 -10.07 -7.49 -5.66
CA HIS A 180 -9.04 -7.48 -6.70
C HIS A 180 -9.57 -7.82 -8.11
N THR A 181 -10.82 -7.43 -8.43
CA THR A 181 -11.42 -7.70 -9.76
C THR A 181 -11.08 -6.65 -10.82
N SER A 182 -10.48 -5.52 -10.40
CA SER A 182 -9.92 -4.50 -11.28
C SER A 182 -8.89 -3.65 -10.54
N TYR A 183 -8.02 -2.97 -11.28
CA TYR A 183 -6.99 -2.09 -10.75
C TYR A 183 -6.87 -0.81 -11.56
N TRP A 184 -6.39 0.27 -10.93
CA TRP A 184 -6.00 1.49 -11.63
C TRP A 184 -4.66 1.31 -12.31
N ALA A 185 -4.56 1.76 -13.56
CA ALA A 185 -3.36 1.60 -14.37
C ALA A 185 -3.01 2.87 -15.15
N TYR A 186 -1.73 3.09 -15.38
CA TYR A 186 -1.24 4.06 -16.37
C TYR A 186 -0.88 3.34 -17.66
N GLU A 187 -1.22 3.93 -18.81
CA GLU A 187 -0.91 3.36 -20.12
C GLU A 187 -0.77 4.42 -21.21
N GLN A 188 -0.19 4.02 -22.34
CA GLN A 188 -0.15 4.77 -23.59
C GLN A 188 -0.86 3.92 -24.64
N ARG A 189 -2.07 4.31 -25.06
CA ARG A 189 -2.93 3.45 -25.89
C ARG A 189 -3.29 4.08 -27.23
N GLY A 190 -3.36 3.23 -28.25
CA GLY A 190 -3.74 3.61 -29.61
C GLY A 190 -5.04 4.41 -29.67
N GLY A 191 -5.10 5.39 -30.58
CA GLY A 191 -6.27 6.24 -30.81
C GLY A 191 -6.57 7.27 -29.72
N TYR A 192 -5.83 7.32 -28.61
CA TYR A 192 -6.14 8.22 -27.49
C TYR A 192 -4.91 8.86 -26.85
N GLY A 193 -3.86 8.09 -26.59
CA GLY A 193 -2.65 8.59 -25.92
C GLY A 193 -2.55 8.20 -24.45
N THR A 194 -1.88 9.04 -23.66
CA THR A 194 -1.59 8.77 -22.24
C THR A 194 -2.87 8.76 -21.41
N ASP A 195 -3.09 7.71 -20.63
CA ASP A 195 -4.32 7.51 -19.87
C ASP A 195 -4.06 6.96 -18.46
N TYR A 196 -5.04 7.18 -17.57
CA TYR A 196 -5.09 6.61 -16.23
C TYR A 196 -6.52 6.15 -15.91
N ARG A 197 -6.76 4.85 -15.97
CA ARG A 197 -8.11 4.26 -15.83
C ARG A 197 -8.07 2.85 -15.23
N THR A 198 -9.23 2.34 -14.85
CA THR A 198 -9.35 0.98 -14.32
C THR A 198 -9.19 -0.08 -15.42
N ARG A 199 -8.54 -1.20 -15.09
CA ARG A 199 -8.26 -2.34 -15.96
C ARG A 199 -8.45 -3.66 -15.24
N SER A 200 -8.64 -4.70 -16.04
CA SER A 200 -8.70 -6.10 -15.62
C SER A 200 -7.70 -6.98 -16.39
N TYR A 201 -6.74 -6.39 -17.12
CA TYR A 201 -5.74 -7.16 -17.86
C TYR A 201 -4.93 -8.06 -16.91
N GLY A 202 -4.74 -9.32 -17.29
CA GLY A 202 -4.00 -10.30 -16.49
C GLY A 202 -4.77 -10.92 -15.32
N LEU A 203 -6.05 -10.54 -15.10
CA LEU A 203 -6.84 -11.07 -13.98
C LEU A 203 -7.63 -12.33 -14.33
N SER A 204 -8.00 -12.52 -15.60
CA SER A 204 -8.70 -13.72 -16.05
C SER A 204 -7.74 -14.88 -16.29
N SER A 205 -8.21 -16.10 -16.02
CA SER A 205 -7.52 -17.31 -16.47
C SER A 205 -7.32 -17.24 -17.99
N GLY A 206 -6.14 -17.63 -18.46
CA GLY A 206 -5.78 -17.58 -19.88
C GLY A 206 -5.40 -16.19 -20.43
N SER A 207 -5.42 -15.11 -19.64
CA SER A 207 -5.01 -13.78 -20.13
C SER A 207 -3.58 -13.77 -20.68
N GLU A 208 -3.36 -13.14 -21.84
CA GLU A 208 -2.03 -12.97 -22.44
C GLU A 208 -1.15 -12.01 -21.63
N TYR A 209 -1.76 -11.09 -20.88
CA TYR A 209 -1.05 -10.17 -19.99
C TYR A 209 -0.49 -10.93 -18.80
N LYS A 210 0.83 -11.01 -18.72
CA LYS A 210 1.52 -11.60 -17.56
C LYS A 210 2.09 -10.50 -16.67
N PRO A 211 2.09 -10.68 -15.33
CA PRO A 211 2.61 -9.69 -14.41
C PRO A 211 4.13 -9.79 -14.27
N TYR A 212 4.79 -8.63 -14.35
CA TYR A 212 6.23 -8.47 -14.30
C TYR A 212 6.63 -7.37 -13.31
N ARG A 213 7.82 -7.52 -12.71
CA ARG A 213 8.48 -6.47 -11.94
C ARG A 213 9.77 -6.06 -12.62
N ALA A 214 9.94 -4.76 -12.86
CA ALA A 214 11.19 -4.22 -13.41
C ALA A 214 12.37 -4.47 -12.46
N LEU A 215 13.53 -4.79 -13.00
CA LEU A 215 14.73 -5.10 -12.20
C LEU A 215 15.39 -3.87 -11.58
N ASN A 216 15.22 -2.69 -12.21
CA ASN A 216 15.74 -1.43 -11.67
C ASN A 216 14.78 -0.78 -10.66
N ILE A 217 13.57 -1.33 -10.44
CA ILE A 217 12.67 -0.77 -9.44
C ILE A 217 13.16 -1.10 -8.03
N ARG A 218 13.08 -0.12 -7.15
CA ARG A 218 13.32 -0.24 -5.72
C ARG A 218 12.05 0.11 -4.99
N GLU A 219 11.91 -0.46 -3.80
CA GLU A 219 10.88 0.03 -2.89
C GLU A 219 11.19 1.48 -2.54
N ASP A 220 10.14 2.27 -2.32
CA ASP A 220 10.33 3.56 -1.67
C ASP A 220 11.06 3.30 -0.34
N ALA A 221 12.02 4.16 0.01
CA ALA A 221 12.54 4.14 1.37
C ALA A 221 11.33 4.13 2.32
N PRO A 222 11.30 3.27 3.36
CA PRO A 222 10.19 3.25 4.28
C PRO A 222 9.93 4.69 4.71
N VAL A 223 8.74 5.22 4.41
CA VAL A 223 8.34 6.51 4.96
C VAL A 223 8.52 6.35 6.46
N PRO A 224 9.41 7.13 7.12
CA PRO A 224 9.53 7.05 8.56
C PRO A 224 8.10 7.25 9.08
N PRO A 225 7.56 6.31 9.87
CA PRO A 225 6.17 6.41 10.31
C PRO A 225 5.98 7.81 10.88
N PRO A 226 4.97 8.57 10.42
CA PRO A 226 4.91 10.02 10.57
C PRO A 226 5.29 10.39 11.99
N THR A 227 6.34 11.20 12.11
CA THR A 227 6.86 11.61 13.41
C THR A 227 5.78 12.36 14.16
N ILE A 228 5.62 12.04 15.43
CA ILE A 228 4.64 12.67 16.32
C ILE A 228 5.38 13.68 17.21
N THR A 229 4.79 14.85 17.43
CA THR A 229 5.35 15.80 18.42
C THR A 229 5.02 15.33 19.84
N ARG A 230 5.83 15.72 20.83
CA ARG A 230 5.53 15.45 22.25
C ARG A 230 4.13 15.92 22.64
N ALA A 231 3.74 17.12 22.22
CA ALA A 231 2.42 17.68 22.46
C ALA A 231 1.29 16.81 21.89
N GLN A 232 1.47 16.24 20.69
CA GLN A 232 0.50 15.31 20.10
C GLN A 232 0.40 13.99 20.86
N VAL A 233 1.50 13.47 21.43
CA VAL A 233 1.46 12.28 22.31
C VAL A 233 0.55 12.56 23.50
N ILE A 234 0.75 13.69 24.18
CA ILE A 234 -0.04 14.08 25.35
C ILE A 234 -1.50 14.37 24.97
N ALA A 235 -1.73 15.09 23.89
CA ALA A 235 -3.09 15.35 23.39
C ALA A 235 -3.84 14.05 23.13
N ARG A 236 -3.20 13.06 22.50
CA ARG A 236 -3.79 11.73 22.29
C ARG A 236 -4.03 10.99 23.60
N ALA A 237 -3.06 10.98 24.53
CA ALA A 237 -3.24 10.36 25.84
C ALA A 237 -4.47 10.92 26.59
N LYS A 238 -4.72 12.23 26.50
CA LYS A 238 -5.89 12.89 27.09
C LYS A 238 -7.23 12.47 26.47
N THR A 239 -7.27 11.98 25.22
CA THR A 239 -8.53 11.57 24.56
C THR A 239 -9.23 10.38 25.21
N TRP A 240 -8.54 9.64 26.09
CA TRP A 240 -9.15 8.57 26.88
C TRP A 240 -9.58 9.03 28.28
N ASN A 241 -9.67 10.35 28.51
CA ASN A 241 -10.17 10.99 29.73
C ASN A 241 -9.52 10.45 31.02
N PRO A 242 -8.18 10.44 31.11
CA PRO A 242 -7.47 9.90 32.27
C PRO A 242 -7.88 10.63 33.57
N ALA A 243 -8.02 9.88 34.66
CA ALA A 243 -8.39 10.39 35.99
C ALA A 243 -9.79 11.04 36.07
N THR A 244 -10.71 10.69 35.16
CA THR A 244 -12.10 11.18 35.16
C THR A 244 -13.12 10.06 35.36
N ALA A 245 -14.40 10.41 35.49
CA ALA A 245 -15.50 9.44 35.46
C ALA A 245 -15.64 8.75 34.08
N GLN A 246 -15.24 9.43 33.00
CA GLN A 246 -15.31 8.96 31.60
C GLN A 246 -14.04 8.23 31.15
N ARG A 247 -13.17 7.88 32.09
CA ARG A 247 -11.93 7.12 31.82
C ARG A 247 -12.24 5.81 31.12
N VAL A 248 -11.32 5.36 30.27
CA VAL A 248 -11.43 4.06 29.61
C VAL A 248 -11.06 2.97 30.62
N PRO A 249 -11.92 1.96 30.88
CA PRO A 249 -11.60 0.89 31.84
C PRO A 249 -10.46 -0.02 31.37
N TYR A 250 -9.62 -0.44 32.31
CA TYR A 250 -8.54 -1.38 32.03
C TYR A 250 -9.11 -2.74 31.60
N SER A 251 -8.59 -3.29 30.50
CA SER A 251 -8.85 -4.68 30.12
C SER A 251 -7.76 -5.19 29.18
N GLN A 252 -7.34 -6.43 29.40
CA GLN A 252 -6.40 -7.13 28.51
C GLN A 252 -7.08 -7.71 27.26
N THR A 253 -8.42 -7.79 27.25
CA THR A 253 -9.19 -8.44 26.19
C THR A 253 -10.06 -7.47 25.39
N LYS A 254 -10.35 -6.27 25.92
CA LYS A 254 -11.16 -5.27 25.23
C LYS A 254 -10.31 -4.32 24.40
N THR A 255 -10.94 -3.73 23.39
CA THR A 255 -10.34 -2.70 22.54
C THR A 255 -11.21 -1.45 22.45
N ARG A 256 -10.58 -0.30 22.17
CA ARG A 256 -11.22 0.98 21.87
C ARG A 256 -10.52 1.63 20.69
N GLY A 257 -11.25 1.93 19.63
CA GLY A 257 -10.67 2.48 18.39
C GLY A 257 -9.63 1.56 17.73
N GLY A 258 -9.69 0.26 18.03
CA GLY A 258 -8.76 -0.78 17.58
C GLY A 258 -7.52 -0.99 18.45
N TYR A 259 -7.32 -0.21 19.53
CA TYR A 259 -6.23 -0.43 20.49
C TYR A 259 -6.73 -1.20 21.70
N ARG A 260 -5.89 -2.06 22.29
CA ARG A 260 -6.20 -2.71 23.59
C ARG A 260 -6.43 -1.67 24.67
N THR A 261 -7.31 -1.94 25.63
CA THR A 261 -7.51 -1.05 26.79
C THR A 261 -6.64 -1.43 27.99
N ASP A 262 -5.45 -1.99 27.73
CA ASP A 262 -4.37 -2.20 28.70
C ASP A 262 -3.33 -1.06 28.62
N GLY A 263 -2.24 -1.16 29.39
CA GLY A 263 -1.16 -0.15 29.39
C GLY A 263 -0.47 -0.02 28.02
N SER A 264 -0.17 -1.13 27.38
CA SER A 264 0.52 -1.15 26.08
C SER A 264 -0.35 -0.59 24.95
N GLY A 265 -1.65 -0.87 24.97
CA GLY A 265 -2.60 -0.35 24.01
C GLY A 265 -2.86 1.15 24.22
N TYR A 266 -2.90 1.62 25.46
CA TYR A 266 -3.01 3.05 25.76
C TYR A 266 -1.80 3.85 25.24
N VAL A 267 -0.59 3.34 25.47
CA VAL A 267 0.65 3.95 24.96
C VAL A 267 0.72 3.85 23.43
N SER A 268 0.33 2.73 22.85
CA SER A 268 0.25 2.56 21.39
C SER A 268 -0.71 3.57 20.75
N MET A 269 -1.84 3.85 21.41
CA MET A 269 -2.79 4.89 21.00
C MET A 269 -2.17 6.28 21.11
N ALA A 270 -1.53 6.61 22.23
CA ALA A 270 -0.88 7.91 22.44
C ALA A 270 0.21 8.18 21.39
N LEU A 271 1.01 7.17 21.06
CA LEU A 271 2.07 7.24 20.04
C LEU A 271 1.54 7.11 18.60
N GLY A 272 0.26 6.76 18.41
CA GLY A 272 -0.32 6.48 17.10
C GLY A 272 0.37 5.33 16.37
N LEU A 273 0.72 4.26 17.08
CA LEU A 273 1.27 3.02 16.50
C LEU A 273 0.17 2.25 15.75
N GLY A 274 0.56 1.18 15.05
CA GLY A 274 -0.39 0.26 14.41
C GLY A 274 -1.41 -0.29 15.40
N LYS A 275 -2.55 -0.79 14.90
CA LYS A 275 -3.62 -1.38 15.71
C LYS A 275 -3.55 -2.91 15.58
N PRO A 276 -3.54 -3.69 16.67
CA PRO A 276 -3.77 -3.27 18.06
C PRO A 276 -2.55 -2.66 18.78
N GLY A 277 -1.38 -2.66 18.15
CA GLY A 277 -0.13 -2.10 18.67
C GLY A 277 0.72 -3.13 19.41
N PRO A 278 2.03 -2.88 19.58
CA PRO A 278 2.94 -3.77 20.30
C PRO A 278 2.50 -3.96 21.76
N ILE A 279 2.77 -5.13 22.32
CA ILE A 279 2.64 -5.37 23.76
C ILE A 279 3.78 -4.68 24.53
N THR A 280 3.68 -4.61 25.86
CA THR A 280 4.65 -3.88 26.70
C THR A 280 6.11 -4.26 26.45
N VAL A 281 6.42 -5.54 26.28
CA VAL A 281 7.80 -6.01 26.01
C VAL A 281 8.30 -5.61 24.62
N ASP A 282 7.41 -5.55 23.64
CA ASP A 282 7.77 -5.17 22.29
C ASP A 282 8.03 -3.67 22.20
N LEU A 283 7.33 -2.84 22.99
CA LEU A 283 7.58 -1.39 23.05
C LEU A 283 9.03 -1.04 23.43
N ALA A 284 9.70 -1.88 24.23
CA ALA A 284 11.11 -1.71 24.59
C ALA A 284 12.10 -2.08 23.49
N LYS A 285 11.66 -2.72 22.40
CA LYS A 285 12.54 -3.16 21.30
C LYS A 285 12.98 -1.98 20.43
N PRO A 286 14.18 -2.07 19.80
CA PRO A 286 14.72 -1.03 18.91
C PRO A 286 13.80 -0.60 17.76
N ALA A 287 12.83 -1.44 17.37
CA ALA A 287 11.84 -1.10 16.37
C ALA A 287 10.91 0.07 16.80
N TYR A 288 10.67 0.25 18.10
CA TYR A 288 9.72 1.23 18.62
C TYR A 288 10.36 2.33 19.46
N THR A 289 11.36 1.97 20.26
CA THR A 289 12.01 2.90 21.19
C THR A 289 13.51 2.67 21.25
N LYS A 290 14.22 3.63 21.83
CA LYS A 290 15.62 3.54 22.22
C LYS A 290 15.77 3.80 23.72
N PRO A 291 16.66 3.07 24.43
CA PRO A 291 16.88 3.31 25.85
C PRO A 291 17.49 4.70 26.08
N ILE A 292 17.13 5.32 27.21
CA ILE A 292 17.69 6.58 27.71
C ILE A 292 17.90 6.48 29.22
N SER A 293 18.69 7.40 29.80
CA SER A 293 18.74 7.55 31.25
C SER A 293 17.42 8.11 31.78
N MET A 294 17.01 7.72 33.00
CA MET A 294 15.87 8.33 33.69
C MET A 294 16.02 9.86 33.78
N SER A 295 17.24 10.37 34.00
CA SER A 295 17.51 11.81 34.06
C SER A 295 17.28 12.55 32.74
N GLN A 296 17.19 11.84 31.61
CA GLN A 296 16.99 12.39 30.27
C GLN A 296 15.52 12.39 29.83
N LEU A 297 14.59 11.98 30.71
CA LEU A 297 13.16 11.94 30.41
C LEU A 297 12.65 13.32 29.99
N LEU A 298 11.97 13.32 28.84
CA LEU A 298 11.22 14.46 28.32
C LEU A 298 9.76 14.02 28.12
N GLN A 299 8.84 14.99 28.08
CA GLN A 299 7.42 14.75 27.86
C GLN A 299 7.19 13.80 26.67
N GLY A 300 6.38 12.75 26.87
CA GLY A 300 6.10 11.73 25.86
C GLY A 300 7.07 10.55 25.83
N ASP A 301 8.20 10.60 26.56
CA ASP A 301 9.06 9.43 26.77
C ASP A 301 8.33 8.38 27.63
N LEU A 302 8.80 7.13 27.58
CA LEU A 302 8.17 6.00 28.25
C LEU A 302 9.02 5.52 29.42
N VAL A 303 8.37 5.08 30.49
CA VAL A 303 8.99 4.25 31.52
C VAL A 303 8.31 2.89 31.49
N ILE A 304 9.08 1.86 31.14
CA ILE A 304 8.59 0.51 30.83
C ILE A 304 9.18 -0.45 31.86
N ASP A 305 8.36 -1.39 32.35
CA ASP A 305 8.82 -2.63 32.96
C ASP A 305 8.94 -3.73 31.89
N PRO A 306 10.15 -4.02 31.38
CA PRO A 306 10.35 -4.95 30.28
C PRO A 306 10.37 -6.43 30.71
N VAL A 307 10.47 -6.72 32.02
CA VAL A 307 10.73 -8.07 32.55
C VAL A 307 9.64 -8.60 33.47
N GLY A 308 8.65 -7.78 33.86
CA GLY A 308 7.52 -8.23 34.67
C GLY A 308 6.73 -9.41 34.07
N VAL A 309 5.91 -10.08 34.87
CA VAL A 309 4.96 -11.10 34.38
C VAL A 309 3.74 -10.45 33.71
N ASN A 310 2.99 -11.19 32.87
CA ASN A 310 1.92 -10.64 32.01
C ASN A 310 0.85 -9.79 32.72
N THR A 311 0.63 -9.99 34.02
CA THR A 311 -0.32 -9.22 34.84
C THR A 311 0.28 -8.00 35.54
N ALA A 312 1.62 -7.86 35.55
CA ALA A 312 2.36 -6.79 36.23
C ALA A 312 3.12 -5.86 35.26
N ARG A 313 3.24 -6.23 33.98
CA ARG A 313 3.95 -5.44 32.95
C ARG A 313 3.32 -4.08 32.74
N MET A 314 3.95 -3.07 33.31
CA MET A 314 3.44 -1.71 33.28
C MET A 314 4.26 -0.84 32.33
N VAL A 315 3.56 0.07 31.67
CA VAL A 315 4.17 1.14 30.88
C VAL A 315 3.41 2.42 31.14
N VAL A 316 4.16 3.51 31.27
CA VAL A 316 3.61 4.85 31.48
C VAL A 316 4.22 5.83 30.48
N VAL A 317 3.45 6.87 30.12
CA VAL A 317 3.94 8.02 29.36
C VAL A 317 4.31 9.11 30.34
N PHE A 318 5.58 9.50 30.36
CA PHE A 318 6.09 10.59 31.19
C PHE A 318 5.52 11.93 30.70
N ASP A 319 5.03 12.77 31.62
CA ASP A 319 4.59 14.13 31.33
C ASP A 319 5.64 15.15 31.78
N ARG A 320 5.90 15.20 33.10
CA ARG A 320 6.82 16.16 33.72
C ARG A 320 7.27 15.70 35.11
N TRP A 321 8.43 16.17 35.56
CA TRP A 321 8.88 16.02 36.94
C TRP A 321 8.02 16.82 37.92
N THR A 322 7.93 16.36 39.17
CA THR A 322 7.27 17.08 40.26
C THR A 322 8.16 18.15 40.89
N ASP A 323 9.48 17.99 40.76
CA ASP A 323 10.49 18.82 41.41
C ASP A 323 11.82 18.76 40.65
N ALA A 324 12.72 19.70 40.91
CA ALA A 324 14.04 19.80 40.26
C ALA A 324 15.00 18.67 40.66
N LYS A 325 14.73 17.95 41.76
CA LYS A 325 15.52 16.81 42.21
C LYS A 325 15.08 15.49 41.56
N HIS A 326 14.06 15.54 40.68
CA HIS A 326 13.51 14.40 39.97
C HIS A 326 13.05 13.27 40.91
N THR A 327 12.41 13.60 42.04
CA THR A 327 12.01 12.59 43.05
C THR A 327 10.71 11.85 42.71
N ALA A 328 9.84 12.46 41.90
CA ALA A 328 8.65 11.84 41.33
C ALA A 328 8.26 12.53 40.02
N TYR A 329 7.33 11.95 39.25
CA TYR A 329 6.85 12.54 38.01
C TYR A 329 5.37 12.27 37.75
N TRP A 330 4.74 13.17 37.02
CA TRP A 330 3.40 12.99 36.48
C TRP A 330 3.45 12.07 35.26
N ALA A 331 2.53 11.11 35.20
CA ALA A 331 2.48 10.16 34.10
C ALA A 331 1.04 9.77 33.73
N TYR A 332 0.84 9.51 32.43
CA TYR A 332 -0.36 8.87 31.91
C TYR A 332 -0.17 7.36 31.90
N GLN A 333 -1.14 6.63 32.43
CA GLN A 333 -1.07 5.16 32.51
C GLN A 333 -2.45 4.51 32.46
N GLN A 334 -2.46 3.18 32.33
CA GLN A 334 -3.66 2.36 32.49
C GLN A 334 -3.49 1.49 33.75
N ARG A 335 -4.41 1.56 34.70
CA ARG A 335 -4.35 0.77 35.95
C ARG A 335 -5.43 -0.30 36.01
N ALA A 336 -5.04 -1.53 36.34
CA ALA A 336 -5.97 -2.62 36.63
C ALA A 336 -6.98 -2.19 37.73
N GLY A 337 -8.26 -2.52 37.52
CA GLY A 337 -9.35 -2.14 38.43
C GLY A 337 -9.76 -0.65 38.38
N TYR A 338 -9.06 0.20 37.61
CA TYR A 338 -9.38 1.64 37.52
C TYR A 338 -9.61 2.09 36.08
N GLY A 339 -8.64 1.89 35.18
CA GLY A 339 -8.66 2.45 33.82
C GLY A 339 -7.58 3.49 33.58
N THR A 340 -7.80 4.38 32.62
CA THR A 340 -6.86 5.45 32.29
C THR A 340 -6.74 6.45 33.43
N ASP A 341 -5.50 6.76 33.78
CA ASP A 341 -5.14 7.56 34.95
C ASP A 341 -4.04 8.56 34.59
N TYR A 342 -4.02 9.68 35.30
CA TYR A 342 -2.99 10.71 35.23
C TYR A 342 -2.61 11.09 36.65
N ARG A 343 -1.43 10.65 37.09
CA ARG A 343 -1.02 10.74 38.50
C ARG A 343 0.48 10.82 38.68
N ILE A 344 0.88 11.20 39.89
CA ILE A 344 2.27 11.15 40.33
C ILE A 344 2.68 9.68 40.57
N VAL A 345 3.88 9.34 40.08
CA VAL A 345 4.50 8.03 40.20
C VAL A 345 6.01 8.14 40.43
N THR A 346 6.65 7.04 40.84
CA THR A 346 8.10 6.97 41.11
C THR A 346 8.78 5.78 40.42
N HIS A 347 8.18 5.25 39.35
CA HIS A 347 8.73 4.07 38.66
C HIS A 347 10.10 4.40 38.04
N GLY A 348 11.06 3.49 38.15
CA GLY A 348 12.40 3.72 37.60
C GLY A 348 13.33 4.57 38.47
N LEU A 349 12.86 5.20 39.55
CA LEU A 349 13.66 6.13 40.35
C LEU A 349 14.44 5.47 41.50
N LYS A 350 13.98 4.31 41.99
CA LYS A 350 14.68 3.55 43.04
C LYS A 350 15.77 2.67 42.43
N ALA A 351 16.93 2.62 43.08
CA ALA A 351 17.98 1.68 42.71
C ALA A 351 17.45 0.23 42.71
N GLY A 352 17.96 -0.60 41.78
CA GLY A 352 17.54 -2.01 41.65
C GLY A 352 16.15 -2.25 41.07
N THR A 353 15.40 -1.19 40.71
CA THR A 353 14.12 -1.35 40.03
C THR A 353 14.27 -1.98 38.64
N GLN A 354 13.24 -2.68 38.17
CA GLN A 354 13.20 -3.26 36.81
C GLN A 354 12.79 -2.26 35.73
N PHE A 355 12.19 -1.13 36.11
CA PHE A 355 11.77 -0.10 35.17
C PHE A 355 12.96 0.55 34.46
N ARG A 356 12.82 0.82 33.17
CA ARG A 356 13.81 1.50 32.34
C ARG A 356 13.13 2.61 31.53
N ALA A 357 13.86 3.69 31.26
CA ALA A 357 13.38 4.80 30.44
C ALA A 357 13.70 4.58 28.95
N TYR A 358 12.75 4.96 28.11
CA TYR A 358 12.81 4.76 26.66
C TYR A 358 12.27 5.99 25.94
N ARG A 359 12.96 6.38 24.86
CA ARG A 359 12.49 7.40 23.91
C ARG A 359 11.87 6.73 22.69
N PRO A 360 10.57 6.93 22.39
CA PRO A 360 9.97 6.48 21.15
C PRO A 360 10.69 7.03 19.91
N ASN A 361 11.01 6.16 18.96
CA ASN A 361 11.76 6.51 17.74
C ASN A 361 11.03 7.53 16.86
N ARG A 362 9.71 7.65 17.04
CA ARG A 362 8.83 8.51 16.26
C ARG A 362 8.64 9.92 16.84
N ILE A 363 9.09 10.17 18.07
CA ILE A 363 8.96 11.51 18.66
C ILE A 363 10.01 12.43 18.04
N ARG A 364 9.57 13.60 17.56
CA ARG A 364 10.45 14.73 17.22
C ARG A 364 10.53 15.73 18.37
#